data_AF-A0A952RF35-F1
#
_entry.id   AF-A0A952RF35-F1
#
_cell.length_a   1.000
_cell.length_b   1.000
_cell.length_c   1.000
_cell.angle_alpha   90.00
_cell.angle_beta   90.00
_cell.angle_gamma   90.00
#
_symmetry.space_group_name_H-M   'P 1'
#
loop_
_entity.id
_entity.type
_entity.pdbx_description
1 polymer ?
#
loop_
_entity_poly.entity_id
_entity_poly.type
_entity_poly.pdbx_seq_one_letter_code
_entity_poly.pdbx_strand_id
1 'polypeptide(L)'
;MSTPRISIAVAAATATFMVVSPSFADDTDQEPQPEPAAQQPAPPQPAPPPPPQQQRVSTTTTTQASYVTSSDRIVEEERHDRPNKTLLVTGGSLFLLSYVPSVLVAAQSDREADNRLYIPVVGPWLDLGQRNCDVNPCGDSEGVAKAFIIASGAVQGIGVLTALSSLVIPERERVQVRQPATAATKPEVHVLPVSFAGGGGLGAVGRF
;
A
#
# COMPACT_ATOMS: atom_id res chain seq x y z
N MET A 1 -17.97 -12.62 59.55
CA MET A 1 -17.82 -13.07 58.16
C MET A 1 -16.65 -12.30 57.56
N SER A 2 -15.52 -12.98 57.36
CA SER A 2 -14.28 -12.35 56.88
C SER A 2 -14.26 -12.43 55.36
N THR A 3 -14.34 -11.29 54.67
CA THR A 3 -14.21 -11.24 53.21
C THR A 3 -12.76 -11.50 52.82
N PRO A 4 -12.50 -12.38 51.83
CA PRO A 4 -11.14 -12.62 51.37
C PRO A 4 -10.60 -11.35 50.69
N ARG A 5 -9.49 -10.83 51.20
CA ARG A 5 -8.70 -9.81 50.53
C ARG A 5 -8.04 -10.45 49.32
N ILE A 6 -8.66 -10.29 48.15
CA ILE A 6 -8.04 -10.65 46.88
C ILE A 6 -6.95 -9.60 46.65
N SER A 7 -5.70 -9.99 46.93
CA SER A 7 -4.53 -9.23 46.48
C SER A 7 -4.54 -9.24 44.96
N ILE A 8 -5.04 -8.16 44.36
CA ILE A 8 -4.96 -7.92 42.93
C ILE A 8 -3.48 -7.72 42.62
N ALA A 9 -2.81 -8.81 42.26
CA ALA A 9 -1.57 -8.71 41.51
C ALA A 9 -1.96 -8.03 40.19
N VAL A 10 -1.75 -6.72 40.12
CA VAL A 10 -1.68 -5.99 38.87
C VAL A 10 -0.56 -6.68 38.10
N ALA A 11 -0.95 -7.66 37.29
CA ALA A 11 -0.09 -8.19 36.26
C ALA A 11 0.17 -6.98 35.38
N ALA A 12 1.31 -6.34 35.62
CA ALA A 12 1.91 -5.42 34.68
C ALA A 12 2.08 -6.24 33.41
N ALA A 13 1.05 -6.19 32.56
CA ALA A 13 1.23 -6.42 31.15
C ALA A 13 2.23 -5.34 30.77
N THR A 14 3.51 -5.72 30.81
CA THR A 14 4.56 -5.12 30.01
C THR A 14 4.02 -5.21 28.59
N ALA A 15 3.23 -4.19 28.24
CA ALA A 15 3.03 -3.80 26.87
C ALA A 15 4.45 -3.49 26.42
N THR A 16 5.11 -4.51 25.87
CA THR A 16 6.24 -4.31 24.99
C THR A 16 5.67 -3.42 23.91
N PHE A 17 5.77 -2.11 24.12
CA PHE A 17 5.76 -1.14 23.06
C PHE A 17 6.93 -1.60 22.20
N MET A 18 6.66 -2.51 21.27
CA MET A 18 7.44 -2.59 20.07
C MET A 18 7.35 -1.18 19.55
N VAL A 19 8.45 -0.45 19.72
CA VAL A 19 8.70 0.80 19.04
C VAL A 19 8.54 0.41 17.58
N VAL A 20 7.33 0.58 17.06
CA VAL A 20 7.08 0.62 15.64
C VAL A 20 7.84 1.87 15.25
N SER A 21 9.12 1.70 14.94
CA SER A 21 9.92 2.72 14.30
C SER A 21 9.02 3.20 13.17
N PRO A 22 8.53 4.45 13.23
CA PRO A 22 7.75 4.91 12.12
C PRO A 22 8.76 4.95 10.98
N SER A 23 8.65 3.97 10.09
CA SER A 23 9.19 4.09 8.75
C SER A 23 8.31 5.13 8.05
N PHE A 24 8.33 6.35 8.59
CA PHE A 24 8.12 7.52 7.77
C PHE A 24 9.15 7.39 6.69
N ALA A 25 8.65 7.35 5.45
CA ALA A 25 9.37 7.62 4.24
C ALA A 25 10.76 8.17 4.54
N ASP A 26 11.75 7.29 4.37
CA ASP A 26 13.03 7.73 3.85
C ASP A 26 12.66 8.35 2.49
N ASP A 27 12.27 9.63 2.52
CA ASP A 27 12.43 10.55 1.40
C ASP A 27 13.94 10.56 1.19
N THR A 28 14.42 9.49 0.55
CA THR A 28 15.75 9.46 0.00
C THR A 28 15.67 10.57 -1.03
N ASP A 29 16.21 11.73 -0.66
CA ASP A 29 16.71 12.73 -1.58
C ASP A 29 17.53 11.95 -2.60
N GLN A 30 16.86 11.55 -3.68
CA GLN A 30 17.46 10.83 -4.76
C GLN A 30 18.33 11.87 -5.44
N GLU A 31 19.58 11.91 -4.99
CA GLU A 31 20.63 12.75 -5.54
C GLU A 31 20.52 12.62 -7.06
N PRO A 32 20.35 13.73 -7.80
CA PRO A 32 20.08 13.70 -9.22
C PRO A 32 21.17 12.87 -9.90
N GLN A 33 20.75 11.72 -10.43
CA GLN A 33 21.64 10.80 -11.11
C GLN A 33 22.35 11.58 -12.23
N PRO A 34 23.69 11.60 -12.28
CA PRO A 34 24.43 12.39 -13.26
C PRO A 34 23.98 12.02 -14.67
N GLU A 35 23.50 13.03 -15.38
CA GLU A 35 23.06 12.96 -16.77
C GLU A 35 24.17 12.28 -17.60
N PRO A 36 23.88 11.20 -18.34
CA PRO A 36 24.86 10.56 -19.19
C PRO A 36 25.42 11.57 -20.18
N ALA A 37 26.72 11.85 -20.08
CA ALA A 37 27.40 12.77 -20.98
C ALA A 37 27.08 12.40 -22.44
N ALA A 38 26.50 13.35 -23.17
CA ALA A 38 26.18 13.20 -24.58
C ALA A 38 27.45 12.78 -25.34
N GLN A 39 27.44 11.57 -25.90
CA GLN A 39 28.50 11.09 -26.75
C GLN A 39 28.54 11.95 -28.02
N GLN A 40 29.64 12.68 -28.17
CA GLN A 40 29.91 13.50 -29.34
C GLN A 40 30.00 12.59 -30.59
N PRO A 41 29.21 12.86 -31.66
CA PRO A 41 29.23 12.05 -32.86
C PRO A 41 30.62 12.01 -33.48
N ALA A 42 31.12 10.80 -33.77
CA ALA A 42 32.38 10.61 -34.47
C ALA A 42 32.33 11.25 -35.87
N PRO A 43 33.43 11.87 -36.34
CA PRO A 43 33.50 12.45 -37.67
C PRO A 43 33.31 11.37 -38.77
N PRO A 44 32.65 11.72 -39.89
CA PRO A 44 32.35 10.78 -40.96
C PRO A 44 33.64 10.24 -41.61
N GLN A 45 33.79 8.91 -41.61
CA GLN A 45 34.83 8.22 -42.36
C GLN A 45 34.56 8.33 -43.88
N PRO A 46 35.60 8.57 -44.71
CA PRO A 46 35.47 8.55 -46.16
C PRO A 46 34.97 7.19 -46.67
N ALA A 47 33.97 7.22 -47.55
CA ALA A 47 33.39 6.01 -48.13
C ALA A 47 34.43 5.24 -48.96
N PRO A 48 34.53 3.90 -48.81
CA PRO A 48 35.38 3.08 -49.66
C PRO A 48 34.89 3.08 -51.12
N PRO A 49 35.79 2.92 -52.09
CA PRO A 49 35.46 2.93 -53.51
C PRO A 49 34.50 1.78 -53.88
N PRO A 50 33.57 2.01 -54.82
CA PRO A 50 32.56 1.02 -55.19
C PRO A 50 33.21 -0.21 -55.86
N PRO A 51 32.85 -1.44 -55.45
CA PRO A 51 33.33 -2.65 -56.09
C PRO A 51 32.76 -2.80 -57.52
N PRO A 52 33.47 -3.51 -58.42
CA PRO A 52 33.04 -3.75 -59.79
C PRO A 52 31.68 -4.47 -59.84
N GLN A 53 30.79 -3.97 -60.69
CA GLN A 53 29.42 -4.46 -60.83
C GLN A 53 29.42 -5.85 -61.50
N GLN A 54 29.36 -6.90 -60.71
CA GLN A 54 29.04 -8.24 -61.18
C GLN A 54 27.52 -8.35 -61.38
N GLN A 55 27.13 -8.85 -62.56
CA GLN A 55 25.76 -9.03 -63.02
C GLN A 55 25.04 -10.04 -62.10
N ARG A 56 24.20 -9.53 -61.19
CA ARG A 56 23.50 -10.33 -60.19
C ARG A 56 22.29 -11.00 -60.80
N VAL A 57 22.28 -12.33 -60.78
CA VAL A 57 21.09 -13.15 -61.01
C VAL A 57 20.09 -12.82 -59.91
N SER A 58 18.89 -12.36 -60.27
CA SER A 58 17.84 -11.96 -59.33
C SER A 58 17.35 -13.16 -58.53
N THR A 59 17.93 -13.37 -57.35
CA THR A 59 17.41 -14.28 -56.34
C THR A 59 16.40 -13.50 -55.51
N THR A 60 15.19 -14.03 -55.37
CA THR A 60 14.16 -13.49 -54.50
C THR A 60 14.60 -13.68 -53.05
N THR A 61 15.19 -12.65 -52.46
CA THR A 61 15.51 -12.63 -51.03
C THR A 61 14.22 -12.38 -50.26
N THR A 62 13.69 -13.42 -49.62
CA THR A 62 12.66 -13.28 -48.60
C THR A 62 13.28 -12.56 -47.40
N THR A 63 12.99 -11.26 -47.26
CA THR A 63 13.30 -10.51 -46.05
C THR A 63 12.38 -11.00 -44.92
N GLN A 64 12.89 -11.88 -44.07
CA GLN A 64 12.23 -12.14 -42.79
C GLN A 64 12.42 -10.92 -41.90
N ALA A 65 11.32 -10.22 -41.59
CA ALA A 65 11.35 -9.21 -40.55
C ALA A 65 11.65 -9.91 -39.22
N SER A 66 12.67 -9.44 -38.51
CA SER A 66 12.96 -9.92 -37.17
C SER A 66 11.86 -9.41 -36.24
N TYR A 67 10.97 -10.29 -35.80
CA TYR A 67 9.93 -9.92 -34.84
C TYR A 67 10.58 -9.83 -33.47
N VAL A 68 10.72 -8.61 -32.95
CA VAL A 68 11.03 -8.40 -31.54
C VAL A 68 9.79 -8.83 -30.77
N THR A 69 9.82 -10.01 -30.16
CA THR A 69 8.79 -10.41 -29.19
C THR A 69 8.82 -9.38 -28.08
N SER A 70 7.80 -8.50 -28.03
CA SER A 70 7.65 -7.51 -26.96
C SER A 70 7.78 -8.26 -25.64
N SER A 71 8.87 -7.98 -24.91
CA SER A 71 9.07 -8.52 -23.58
C SER A 71 7.89 -8.14 -22.70
N ASP A 72 7.54 -9.05 -21.80
CA ASP A 72 6.45 -8.92 -20.83
C ASP A 72 6.47 -7.50 -20.22
N ARG A 73 5.49 -6.67 -20.59
CA ARG A 73 5.46 -5.28 -20.15
C ARG A 73 4.85 -5.26 -18.76
N ILE A 74 5.69 -5.06 -17.74
CA ILE A 74 5.21 -4.77 -16.40
C ILE A 74 4.60 -3.37 -16.47
N VAL A 75 3.27 -3.30 -16.32
CA VAL A 75 2.56 -2.03 -16.19
C VAL A 75 2.22 -1.87 -14.72
N GLU A 76 2.71 -0.79 -14.12
CA GLU A 76 2.28 -0.39 -12.80
C GLU A 76 0.85 0.12 -12.91
N GLU A 77 -0.10 -0.63 -12.34
CA GLU A 77 -1.48 -0.21 -12.22
C GLU A 77 -1.71 0.24 -10.78
N GLU A 78 -2.15 1.49 -10.59
CA GLU A 78 -2.50 2.01 -9.28
C GLU A 78 -3.95 1.62 -8.98
N ARG A 79 -4.15 0.62 -8.12
CA ARG A 79 -5.48 0.24 -7.66
C ARG A 79 -5.84 0.98 -6.39
N HIS A 80 -7.08 1.44 -6.35
CA HIS A 80 -7.67 2.15 -5.23
C HIS A 80 -8.78 1.28 -4.64
N ASP A 81 -8.43 0.46 -3.64
CA ASP A 81 -9.41 -0.38 -2.95
C ASP A 81 -9.93 0.32 -1.68
N ARG A 82 -11.24 0.20 -1.45
CA ARG A 82 -11.90 0.64 -0.21
C ARG A 82 -12.67 -0.54 0.39
N PRO A 83 -12.62 -0.71 1.72
CA PRO A 83 -11.92 0.11 2.72
C PRO A 83 -10.42 -0.15 2.80
N ASN A 84 -9.65 0.80 3.35
CA ASN A 84 -8.22 0.61 3.59
C ASN A 84 -8.00 -0.40 4.73
N LYS A 85 -7.59 -1.62 4.37
CA LYS A 85 -7.53 -2.74 5.32
C LYS A 85 -6.49 -2.49 6.40
N THR A 86 -5.36 -1.88 6.01
CA THR A 86 -4.27 -1.55 6.92
C THR A 86 -4.72 -0.56 8.00
N LEU A 87 -5.40 0.53 7.63
CA LEU A 87 -5.95 1.50 8.58
C LEU A 87 -7.05 0.90 9.45
N LEU A 88 -7.94 0.08 8.87
CA LEU A 88 -9.02 -0.56 9.60
C LEU A 88 -8.49 -1.51 10.69
N VAL A 89 -7.51 -2.37 10.33
CA VAL A 89 -6.89 -3.32 11.27
C VAL A 89 -6.08 -2.58 12.32
N THR A 90 -5.32 -1.56 11.94
CA THR A 90 -4.48 -0.80 12.88
C THR A 90 -5.35 0.00 13.86
N GLY A 91 -6.36 0.72 13.37
CA GLY A 91 -7.30 1.46 14.22
C GLY A 91 -8.13 0.54 15.12
N GLY A 92 -8.64 -0.56 14.55
CA GLY A 92 -9.44 -1.55 15.28
C GLY A 92 -8.66 -2.28 16.37
N SER A 93 -7.40 -2.67 16.10
CA SER A 93 -6.54 -3.30 17.10
C SER A 93 -6.16 -2.32 18.21
N LEU A 94 -5.82 -1.06 17.89
CA LEU A 94 -5.54 -0.02 18.88
C LEU A 94 -6.75 0.21 19.80
N PHE A 95 -7.96 0.28 19.24
CA PHE A 95 -9.19 0.40 20.00
C PHE A 95 -9.44 -0.82 20.90
N LEU A 96 -9.35 -2.04 20.37
CA LEU A 96 -9.59 -3.26 21.15
C LEU A 96 -8.59 -3.42 22.29
N LEU A 97 -7.29 -3.20 22.02
CA LEU A 97 -6.24 -3.31 23.04
C LEU A 97 -6.40 -2.30 24.16
N SER A 98 -6.93 -1.10 23.87
CA SER A 98 -7.19 -0.07 24.88
C SER A 98 -8.54 -0.22 25.58
N TYR A 99 -9.53 -0.87 24.95
CA TYR A 99 -10.87 -1.05 25.51
C TYR A 99 -10.98 -2.28 26.44
N VAL A 100 -10.32 -3.40 26.09
CA VAL A 100 -10.39 -4.64 26.90
C VAL A 100 -9.96 -4.42 28.36
N PRO A 101 -8.86 -3.74 28.68
CA PRO A 101 -8.50 -3.44 30.06
C PRO A 101 -9.56 -2.59 30.78
N SER A 102 -10.17 -1.62 30.10
CA SER A 102 -11.25 -0.80 30.68
C SER A 102 -12.46 -1.64 31.08
N VAL A 103 -12.85 -2.59 30.23
CA VAL A 103 -13.95 -3.53 30.52
C VAL A 103 -13.61 -4.47 31.67
N LEU A 104 -12.37 -4.95 31.75
CA LEU A 104 -11.92 -5.80 32.86
C LEU A 104 -11.95 -5.06 34.20
N VAL A 105 -11.51 -3.79 34.22
CA VAL A 105 -11.59 -2.94 35.42
C VAL A 105 -13.04 -2.69 35.81
N ALA A 106 -13.91 -2.39 34.84
CA ALA A 106 -15.34 -2.22 35.07
C ALA A 106 -15.97 -3.46 35.70
N ALA A 107 -15.66 -4.64 35.15
CA ALA A 107 -16.21 -5.91 35.59
C ALA A 107 -15.73 -6.35 36.99
N GLN A 108 -14.56 -5.88 37.43
CA GLN A 108 -14.01 -6.21 38.74
C GLN A 108 -14.37 -5.20 39.83
N SER A 109 -14.95 -4.05 39.47
CA SER A 109 -15.24 -3.00 40.43
C SER A 109 -16.68 -3.04 40.92
N ASP A 110 -16.85 -2.95 42.23
CA ASP A 110 -18.16 -2.78 42.88
C ASP A 110 -18.64 -1.31 42.85
N ARG A 111 -17.83 -0.37 42.30
CA ARG A 111 -18.21 1.04 42.24
C ARG A 111 -19.16 1.30 41.09
N GLU A 112 -20.28 1.94 41.39
CA GLU A 112 -21.29 2.31 40.38
C GLU A 112 -20.74 3.25 39.29
N ALA A 113 -19.71 4.06 39.60
CA ALA A 113 -19.03 4.91 38.62
C ALA A 113 -18.32 4.09 37.53
N ASP A 114 -17.75 2.93 37.90
CA ASP A 114 -16.97 2.09 36.99
C ASP A 114 -17.88 1.33 35.99
N ASN A 115 -19.20 1.22 36.26
CA ASN A 115 -20.17 0.71 35.28
C ASN A 115 -20.25 1.55 34.00
N ARG A 116 -19.75 2.80 34.01
CA ARG A 116 -19.73 3.67 32.82
C ARG A 116 -18.60 3.31 31.85
N LEU A 117 -17.60 2.56 32.29
CA LEU A 117 -16.49 2.10 31.45
C LEU A 117 -16.93 1.08 30.38
N TYR A 118 -18.15 0.53 30.46
CA TYR A 118 -18.77 -0.26 29.39
C TYR A 118 -19.15 0.56 28.15
N ILE A 119 -19.19 1.89 28.26
CA ILE A 119 -19.46 2.77 27.13
C ILE A 119 -18.11 3.07 26.45
N PRO A 120 -17.86 2.57 25.23
CA PRO A 120 -16.59 2.79 24.55
C PRO A 120 -16.38 4.28 24.27
N VAL A 121 -15.12 4.73 24.36
CA VAL A 121 -14.66 6.12 24.12
C VAL A 121 -15.19 7.14 25.13
N VAL A 122 -16.50 7.21 25.37
CA VAL A 122 -17.15 8.23 26.22
C VAL A 122 -17.10 7.84 27.71
N GLY A 123 -17.11 6.54 28.02
CA GLY A 123 -17.07 6.02 29.38
C GLY A 123 -15.92 6.57 30.24
N PRO A 124 -14.67 6.55 29.75
CA PRO A 124 -13.52 7.12 30.46
C PRO A 124 -13.70 8.60 30.85
N TRP A 125 -14.31 9.41 29.99
CA TRP A 125 -14.54 10.84 30.27
C TRP A 125 -15.68 11.05 31.28
N LEU A 126 -16.72 10.21 31.21
CA LEU A 126 -17.83 10.25 32.16
C LEU A 126 -17.40 9.81 33.56
N ASP A 127 -16.51 8.82 33.67
CA ASP A 127 -15.92 8.43 34.95
C ASP A 127 -15.06 9.56 35.53
N LEU A 128 -14.25 10.22 34.70
CA LEU A 128 -13.42 11.35 35.11
C LEU A 128 -14.23 12.51 35.72
N GLY A 129 -15.39 12.81 35.13
CA GLY A 129 -16.25 13.92 35.55
C GLY A 129 -17.02 13.65 36.86
N GLN A 130 -17.16 12.40 37.27
CA GLN A 130 -17.83 12.05 38.53
C GLN A 130 -16.86 11.90 39.71
N ARG A 131 -15.57 11.76 39.42
CA ARG A 131 -14.50 11.76 40.41
C ARG A 131 -14.20 13.20 40.85
N ASN A 132 -15.04 13.71 41.75
CA ASN A 132 -14.90 15.04 42.36
C ASN A 132 -13.76 15.06 43.42
N CYS A 133 -12.52 14.89 42.95
CA CYS A 133 -11.30 14.98 43.77
C CYS A 133 -11.02 16.40 44.29
N ASP A 134 -11.75 17.40 43.76
CA ASP A 134 -11.63 18.80 44.20
C ASP A 134 -12.25 19.01 45.59
N VAL A 135 -13.22 18.17 45.98
CA VAL A 135 -13.95 18.28 47.25
C VAL A 135 -13.47 17.27 48.29
N ASN A 136 -12.94 16.13 47.85
CA ASN A 136 -12.32 15.12 48.71
C ASN A 136 -10.95 14.78 48.12
N PRO A 137 -9.83 15.07 48.83
CA PRO A 137 -8.50 14.82 48.30
C PRO A 137 -8.33 13.32 48.03
N CYS A 138 -8.27 13.02 46.74
CA CYS A 138 -7.95 11.71 46.22
C CYS A 138 -6.51 11.36 46.61
N GLY A 139 -6.27 10.14 47.10
CA GLY A 139 -4.95 9.73 47.58
C GLY A 139 -3.87 9.78 46.49
N ASP A 140 -2.59 9.75 46.87
CA ASP A 140 -1.45 9.93 45.95
C ASP A 140 -1.43 8.94 44.76
N SER A 141 -2.05 7.77 44.89
CA SER A 141 -2.17 6.78 43.82
C SER A 141 -3.26 7.09 42.79
N GLU A 142 -4.17 8.02 43.08
CA GLU A 142 -5.32 8.33 42.24
C GLU A 142 -4.94 9.23 41.05
N GLY A 143 -3.86 10.01 41.18
CA GLY A 143 -3.31 10.80 40.07
C GLY A 143 -2.84 9.91 38.91
N VAL A 144 -2.18 8.79 39.23
CA VAL A 144 -1.72 7.82 38.22
C VAL A 144 -2.91 7.13 37.54
N ALA A 145 -3.92 6.73 38.33
CA ALA A 145 -5.13 6.11 37.79
C ALA A 145 -5.88 7.08 36.86
N LYS A 146 -6.02 8.35 37.25
CA LYS A 146 -6.65 9.41 36.45
C LYS A 146 -5.91 9.63 35.13
N ALA A 147 -4.58 9.70 35.17
CA ALA A 147 -3.77 9.81 33.96
C ALA A 147 -3.97 8.61 33.03
N PHE A 148 -4.07 7.39 33.59
CA PHE A 148 -4.31 6.17 32.81
C PHE A 148 -5.70 6.15 32.16
N ILE A 149 -6.73 6.66 32.85
CA ILE A 149 -8.09 6.78 32.31
C ILE A 149 -8.10 7.78 31.14
N ILE A 150 -7.48 8.96 31.29
CA ILE A 150 -7.41 9.96 30.21
C ILE A 150 -6.63 9.40 29.02
N ALA A 151 -5.46 8.80 29.27
CA ALA A 151 -4.64 8.22 28.23
C ALA A 151 -5.39 7.10 27.47
N SER A 152 -6.06 6.19 28.20
CA SER A 152 -6.84 5.12 27.57
C SER A 152 -8.00 5.66 26.74
N GLY A 153 -8.73 6.66 27.22
CA GLY A 153 -9.80 7.32 26.47
C GLY A 153 -9.31 8.00 25.19
N ALA A 154 -8.15 8.67 25.25
CA ALA A 154 -7.53 9.28 24.08
C ALA A 154 -7.08 8.23 23.05
N VAL A 155 -6.44 7.14 23.50
CA VAL A 155 -6.01 6.05 22.60
C VAL A 155 -7.22 5.34 21.98
N GLN A 156 -8.30 5.09 22.74
CA GLN A 156 -9.55 4.54 22.20
C GLN A 156 -10.14 5.46 21.14
N GLY A 157 -10.18 6.78 21.40
CA GLY A 157 -10.67 7.78 20.45
C GLY A 157 -9.86 7.80 19.15
N ILE A 158 -8.52 7.79 19.24
CA ILE A 158 -7.64 7.72 18.07
C ILE A 158 -7.85 6.40 17.30
N GLY A 159 -8.00 5.27 17.99
CA GLY A 159 -8.24 3.97 17.38
C GLY A 159 -9.53 3.94 16.56
N VAL A 160 -10.63 4.43 17.15
CA VAL A 160 -11.92 4.54 16.45
C VAL A 160 -11.84 5.51 15.28
N LEU A 161 -11.25 6.69 15.46
CA LEU A 161 -11.09 7.66 14.37
C LEU A 161 -10.25 7.10 13.22
N THR A 162 -9.19 6.35 13.52
CA THR A 162 -8.34 5.68 12.52
C THR A 162 -9.09 4.56 11.80
N ALA A 163 -9.88 3.78 12.53
CA ALA A 163 -10.73 2.76 11.93
C ALA A 163 -11.81 3.36 11.03
N LEU A 164 -12.42 4.48 11.43
CA LEU A 164 -13.41 5.19 10.62
C LEU A 164 -12.78 5.89 9.41
N SER A 165 -11.58 6.45 9.56
CA SER A 165 -10.88 7.10 8.45
C SER A 165 -10.51 6.11 7.35
N SER A 166 -10.36 4.82 7.66
CA SER A 166 -10.17 3.74 6.68
C SER A 166 -11.31 3.62 5.65
N LEU A 167 -12.50 4.11 5.97
CA LEU A 167 -13.65 4.11 5.06
C LEU A 167 -13.57 5.26 4.04
N VAL A 168 -12.92 6.36 4.42
CA VAL A 168 -12.81 7.58 3.61
C VAL A 168 -11.52 7.57 2.78
N ILE A 169 -10.42 7.09 3.38
CA ILE A 169 -9.09 7.06 2.78
C ILE A 169 -8.90 5.71 2.07
N PRO A 170 -8.80 5.66 0.72
CA PRO A 170 -8.54 4.43 -0.01
C PRO A 170 -7.12 3.91 0.23
N GLU A 171 -6.94 2.60 0.09
CA GLU A 171 -5.63 1.97 0.02
C GLU A 171 -5.05 2.14 -1.38
N ARG A 172 -3.80 2.60 -1.46
CA ARG A 172 -3.05 2.70 -2.73
C ARG A 172 -2.14 1.49 -2.83
N GLU A 173 -2.54 0.53 -3.65
CA GLU A 173 -1.70 -0.62 -3.96
C GLU A 173 -1.14 -0.47 -5.37
N ARG A 174 0.18 -0.40 -5.48
CA ARG A 174 0.86 -0.49 -6.77
C ARG A 174 0.94 -1.96 -7.14
N VAL A 175 -0.05 -2.44 -7.88
CA VAL A 175 -0.05 -3.80 -8.36
C VAL A 175 0.74 -3.82 -9.66
N GLN A 176 1.84 -4.56 -9.68
CA GLN A 176 2.54 -4.88 -10.92
C GLN A 176 1.69 -5.92 -11.67
N VAL A 177 0.82 -5.42 -12.53
CA VAL A 177 0.05 -6.29 -13.40
C VAL A 177 0.96 -6.63 -14.57
N ARG A 178 1.32 -7.92 -14.68
CA ARG A 178 1.79 -8.44 -15.97
C ARG A 178 0.62 -8.32 -16.92
N GLN A 179 0.62 -7.25 -17.72
CA GLN A 179 -0.30 -7.19 -18.83
C GLN A 179 0.19 -8.25 -19.80
N PRO A 180 -0.57 -9.35 -20.01
CA PRO A 180 -0.21 -10.29 -21.06
C PRO A 180 -0.13 -9.44 -22.31
N ALA A 181 1.04 -9.38 -22.95
CA ALA A 181 1.28 -8.54 -24.11
C ALA A 181 0.06 -8.69 -25.02
N THR A 182 -0.83 -7.70 -25.01
CA THR A 182 -2.20 -7.83 -25.53
C THR A 182 -2.05 -8.38 -26.92
N ALA A 183 -2.36 -9.68 -27.10
CA ALA A 183 -1.76 -10.53 -28.13
C ALA A 183 -1.49 -9.69 -29.36
N ALA A 184 -0.24 -9.19 -29.48
CA ALA A 184 0.08 -8.05 -30.34
C ALA A 184 -0.58 -8.34 -31.67
N THR A 185 -1.64 -7.57 -32.00
CA THR A 185 -2.69 -7.96 -32.97
C THR A 185 -2.05 -8.81 -34.04
N LYS A 186 -2.20 -10.14 -33.94
CA LYS A 186 -1.28 -11.08 -34.61
C LYS A 186 -1.18 -10.61 -36.06
N PRO A 187 0.02 -10.28 -36.59
CA PRO A 187 0.12 -9.70 -37.91
C PRO A 187 -0.55 -10.66 -38.89
N GLU A 188 -1.74 -10.26 -39.38
CA GLU A 188 -2.52 -11.04 -40.32
C GLU A 188 -2.05 -10.64 -41.70
N VAL A 189 -1.37 -11.58 -42.36
CA VAL A 189 -0.97 -11.46 -43.75
C VAL A 189 -1.88 -12.36 -44.56
N HIS A 190 -2.73 -11.75 -45.38
CA HIS A 190 -3.54 -12.44 -46.36
C HIS A 190 -2.82 -12.43 -47.70
N VAL A 191 -2.51 -13.61 -48.22
CA VAL A 191 -1.95 -13.79 -49.56
C VAL A 191 -3.09 -14.11 -50.50
N LEU A 192 -3.27 -13.27 -51.52
CA LEU A 192 -4.36 -13.35 -52.48
C LEU A 192 -3.76 -13.46 -53.90
N PRO A 193 -4.25 -14.35 -54.77
CA PRO A 193 -3.88 -14.31 -56.17
C PRO A 193 -4.43 -13.01 -56.80
N VAL A 194 -3.60 -12.32 -57.58
CA VAL A 194 -3.97 -11.10 -58.30
C VAL A 194 -3.66 -11.27 -59.79
N SER A 195 -4.57 -10.83 -60.64
CA SER A 195 -4.36 -10.83 -62.10
C SER A 195 -4.30 -9.40 -62.61
N PHE A 196 -3.30 -9.12 -63.45
CA PHE A 196 -3.20 -7.86 -64.20
C PHE A 196 -3.35 -8.19 -65.70
N ALA A 197 -3.64 -7.17 -66.52
CA ALA A 197 -4.00 -7.33 -67.94
C ALA A 197 -2.95 -8.07 -68.83
N GLY A 198 -1.76 -8.37 -68.30
CA GLY A 198 -0.72 -9.14 -69.00
C GLY A 198 -0.12 -10.31 -68.22
N GLY A 199 -0.69 -10.72 -67.07
CA GLY A 199 -0.16 -11.86 -66.29
C GLY A 199 -0.76 -12.00 -64.89
N GLY A 200 -0.54 -13.16 -64.26
CA GLY A 200 -0.96 -13.44 -62.87
C GLY A 200 0.19 -13.33 -61.87
N GLY A 201 -0.12 -12.96 -60.63
CA GLY A 201 0.82 -12.88 -59.51
C GLY A 201 0.18 -13.16 -58.15
N LEU A 202 0.97 -13.06 -57.08
CA LEU A 202 0.51 -13.14 -55.69
C LEU A 202 0.67 -11.76 -55.04
N GLY A 203 -0.40 -11.24 -54.46
CA GLY A 203 -0.39 -10.04 -53.63
C GLY A 203 -0.47 -10.43 -52.17
N ALA A 204 0.28 -9.73 -51.31
CA ALA A 204 0.15 -9.86 -49.86
C ALA A 204 -0.42 -8.56 -49.30
N VAL A 205 -1.52 -8.65 -48.55
CA VAL A 205 -2.11 -7.52 -47.82
C VAL A 205 -2.22 -7.91 -46.35
N GLY A 206 -1.90 -7.00 -45.45
CA GLY A 206 -1.93 -7.30 -44.02
C GLY A 206 -1.91 -6.05 -43.17
N ARG A 207 -2.22 -6.24 -41.88
CA ARG A 207 -2.00 -5.21 -40.86
C ARG A 207 -0.61 -5.44 -40.27
N PHE A 208 0.26 -4.47 -40.48
CA PHE A 208 1.64 -4.44 -39.99
C PHE A 208 1.75 -3.43 -38.84
#